data_AF-A0A1P8U549-F1
#
_entry.id   AF-A0A1P8U549-F1
#
_cell.length_a   1.000
_cell.length_b   1.000
_cell.length_c   1.000
_cell.angle_alpha   90.00
_cell.angle_beta   90.00
_cell.angle_gamma   90.00
#
_symmetry.space_group_name_H-M   'P 1'
#
loop_
_entity.id
_entity.type
_entity.pdbx_description
1 polymer ?
#
loop_
_entity_poly.entity_id
_entity_poly.type
_entity_poly.pdbx_seq_one_letter_code
_entity_poly.pdbx_strand_id
1 'polypeptide(L)'
;MPYRNKATVQGWVDDYLAQHPERTGSVTVLEKDFTPGPESGMVVVALRNVSTITYIQAGVDETGPHWLVTFEPRTEGFDMDAAGVTQLSEDLLVVAGLCDYLQVRTDGAMAAKA
;
A
#
# COMPACT_ATOMS: atom_id res chain seq x y z
N MET A 1 -5.46 -13.48 10.60
CA MET A 1 -5.47 -12.17 11.34
C MET A 1 -6.13 -11.10 10.45
N PRO A 2 -6.75 -10.02 10.97
CA PRO A 2 -7.51 -9.05 10.16
C PRO A 2 -6.68 -8.44 9.02
N TYR A 3 -5.44 -8.05 9.30
CA TYR A 3 -4.48 -7.47 8.34
C TYR A 3 -3.94 -8.46 7.27
N ARG A 4 -4.31 -9.74 7.38
CA ARG A 4 -3.98 -10.78 6.39
C ARG A 4 -5.20 -11.25 5.59
N ASN A 5 -6.39 -10.75 5.91
CA ASN A 5 -7.61 -11.07 5.19
C ASN A 5 -7.84 -10.03 4.08
N LYS A 6 -7.87 -10.48 2.82
CA LYS A 6 -8.07 -9.60 1.66
C LYS A 6 -9.32 -8.74 1.78
N ALA A 7 -10.48 -9.32 2.13
CA ALA A 7 -11.73 -8.58 2.20
C ALA A 7 -11.68 -7.48 3.27
N THR A 8 -11.04 -7.75 4.40
CA THR A 8 -10.80 -6.75 5.44
C THR A 8 -9.90 -5.62 4.94
N VAL A 9 -8.75 -5.96 4.33
CA VAL A 9 -7.79 -4.98 3.83
C VAL A 9 -8.40 -4.15 2.69
N GLN A 10 -9.17 -4.78 1.80
CA GLN A 10 -9.94 -4.11 0.76
C GLN A 10 -10.89 -3.08 1.36
N GLY A 11 -11.69 -3.47 2.37
CA GLY A 11 -12.58 -2.54 3.04
C GLY A 11 -11.84 -1.35 3.67
N TRP A 12 -10.65 -1.57 4.23
CA TRP A 12 -9.83 -0.48 4.77
C TRP A 12 -9.31 0.45 3.66
N VAL A 13 -8.87 -0.09 2.54
CA VAL A 13 -8.43 0.71 1.38
C VAL A 13 -9.61 1.51 0.83
N ASP A 14 -10.78 0.91 0.69
CA ASP A 14 -11.99 1.58 0.22
C ASP A 14 -12.39 2.73 1.16
N ASP A 15 -12.36 2.49 2.48
CA ASP A 15 -12.60 3.51 3.50
C ASP A 15 -11.62 4.68 3.39
N TYR A 16 -10.33 4.41 3.15
CA TYR A 16 -9.30 5.43 2.99
C TYR A 16 -9.52 6.25 1.72
N LEU A 17 -9.82 5.59 0.60
CA LEU A 17 -10.05 6.24 -0.69
C LEU A 17 -11.33 7.09 -0.68
N ALA A 18 -12.39 6.66 0.01
CA ALA A 18 -13.60 7.45 0.19
C ALA A 18 -13.35 8.77 0.94
N GLN A 19 -12.35 8.80 1.83
CA GLN A 19 -11.93 10.01 2.57
C GLN A 19 -10.98 10.90 1.76
N HIS A 20 -10.40 10.38 0.67
CA HIS A 20 -9.41 11.06 -0.16
C HIS A 20 -9.75 10.96 -1.65
N PRO A 21 -10.93 11.46 -2.08
CA PRO A 21 -11.43 11.28 -3.44
C PRO A 21 -10.49 11.85 -4.52
N GLU A 22 -9.70 12.87 -4.19
CA GLU A 22 -8.70 13.47 -5.07
C GLU A 22 -7.48 12.57 -5.36
N ARG A 23 -7.34 11.46 -4.61
CA ARG A 23 -6.17 10.54 -4.64
C ARG A 23 -6.49 9.16 -5.22
N THR A 24 -7.68 8.99 -5.78
CA THR A 24 -8.28 7.70 -6.18
C THR A 24 -7.70 7.06 -7.45
N GLY A 25 -7.00 7.81 -8.29
CA GLY A 25 -6.60 7.37 -9.64
C GLY A 25 -5.52 6.28 -9.73
N SER A 26 -5.08 5.69 -8.61
CA SER A 26 -3.77 5.02 -8.53
C SER A 26 -3.68 3.80 -7.63
N VAL A 27 -4.72 3.43 -6.90
CA VAL A 27 -4.63 2.37 -5.88
C VAL A 27 -5.51 1.19 -6.27
N THR A 28 -4.91 0.00 -6.40
CA THR A 28 -5.63 -1.24 -6.73
C THR A 28 -5.18 -2.37 -5.80
N VAL A 29 -6.11 -2.91 -5.02
CA VAL A 29 -5.82 -4.11 -4.22
C VAL A 29 -5.90 -5.34 -5.13
N LEU A 30 -4.76 -5.94 -5.45
CA LEU A 30 -4.72 -7.11 -6.32
C LEU A 30 -4.96 -8.41 -5.57
N GLU A 31 -5.55 -9.39 -6.26
CA GLU A 31 -5.43 -10.80 -5.86
C GLU A 31 -4.02 -11.31 -6.17
N LYS A 32 -3.53 -12.11 -5.25
CA LYS A 32 -2.16 -12.61 -5.19
C LYS A 32 -1.93 -13.67 -6.26
N ASP A 33 -1.18 -13.34 -7.30
CA ASP A 33 -0.49 -14.32 -8.13
C ASP A 33 0.91 -13.84 -8.56
N PHE A 34 1.87 -13.99 -7.64
CA PHE A 34 3.15 -14.66 -7.93
C PHE A 34 3.75 -15.21 -6.62
N THR A 35 3.10 -16.26 -6.13
CA THR A 35 3.47 -17.27 -5.08
C THR A 35 4.00 -16.83 -3.68
N PRO A 36 3.10 -16.39 -2.77
CA PRO A 36 3.27 -16.59 -1.30
C PRO A 36 2.33 -17.63 -0.63
N GLY A 37 2.57 -17.96 0.66
CA GLY A 37 1.77 -18.86 1.53
C GLY A 37 0.50 -18.24 2.19
N PRO A 38 -0.20 -18.93 3.11
CA PRO A 38 -1.69 -19.01 3.14
C PRO A 38 -2.52 -17.79 3.62
N GLU A 39 -1.95 -16.63 3.94
CA GLU A 39 -2.66 -15.54 4.64
C GLU A 39 -2.16 -14.15 4.16
N SER A 40 -2.65 -13.63 3.04
CA SER A 40 -2.04 -12.47 2.33
C SER A 40 -2.94 -11.22 2.23
N GLY A 41 -2.48 -10.10 2.78
CA GLY A 41 -2.97 -8.73 2.50
C GLY A 41 -1.91 -7.93 1.75
N MET A 42 -1.93 -8.01 0.42
CA MET A 42 -1.04 -7.22 -0.45
C MET A 42 -1.87 -6.16 -1.18
N VAL A 43 -1.42 -4.92 -1.11
CA VAL A 43 -2.05 -3.77 -1.77
C VAL A 43 -1.09 -3.28 -2.83
N VAL A 44 -1.54 -3.18 -4.09
CA VAL A 44 -0.69 -2.67 -5.16
C VAL A 44 -1.07 -1.22 -5.43
N VAL A 45 -0.06 -0.38 -5.62
CA VAL A 45 -0.24 1.04 -5.91
C VAL A 45 0.43 1.34 -7.25
N ALA A 46 -0.36 1.80 -8.20
CA ALA A 46 0.10 2.29 -9.50
C ALA A 46 0.38 3.80 -9.41
N LEU A 47 1.66 4.17 -9.41
CA LEU A 47 2.09 5.57 -9.47
C LEU A 47 1.81 6.13 -10.87
N ARG A 48 1.26 7.34 -10.98
CA ARG A 48 0.71 7.87 -12.25
C ARG A 48 1.79 8.13 -13.30
N ASN A 49 2.99 8.48 -12.84
CA ASN A 49 4.08 8.96 -13.70
C ASN A 49 5.35 8.10 -13.63
N VAL A 50 5.29 6.91 -13.03
CA VAL A 50 6.44 6.02 -12.92
C VAL A 50 6.03 4.60 -13.27
N SER A 51 6.73 4.00 -14.23
CA SER A 51 6.60 2.58 -14.58
C SER A 51 7.27 1.66 -13.54
N THR A 52 7.15 1.99 -12.26
CA THR A 52 7.65 1.18 -11.15
C THR A 52 6.48 0.49 -10.52
N ILE A 53 6.58 -0.83 -10.35
CA ILE A 53 5.62 -1.57 -9.53
C ILE A 53 5.87 -1.18 -8.07
N THR A 54 4.89 -0.57 -7.44
CA THR A 54 4.90 -0.24 -6.01
C THR A 54 3.82 -1.03 -5.32
N TYR A 55 4.15 -1.65 -4.18
CA TYR A 55 3.16 -2.36 -3.38
C TYR A 55 3.41 -2.17 -1.89
N ILE A 56 2.35 -2.35 -1.12
CA ILE A 56 2.32 -2.33 0.33
C ILE A 56 1.92 -3.73 0.80
N GLN A 57 2.69 -4.30 1.71
CA GLN A 57 2.43 -5.64 2.23
C GLN A 57 2.60 -5.69 3.74
N ALA A 58 1.80 -6.55 4.39
CA ALA A 58 1.92 -6.80 5.82
C ALA A 58 3.06 -7.79 6.11
N GLY A 59 4.02 -7.34 6.92
CA GLY A 59 5.04 -8.16 7.58
C GLY A 59 4.67 -8.46 9.03
N VAL A 60 5.43 -9.37 9.66
CA VAL A 60 5.42 -9.57 11.11
C VAL A 60 6.87 -9.78 11.55
N ASP A 61 7.30 -9.04 12.55
CA ASP A 61 8.60 -9.21 13.21
C ASP A 61 8.43 -9.40 14.73
N GLU A 62 9.52 -9.28 15.48
CA GLU A 62 9.55 -9.42 16.94
C GLU A 62 8.68 -8.38 17.69
N THR A 63 8.40 -7.23 17.06
CA THR A 63 7.60 -6.15 17.63
C THR A 63 6.11 -6.25 17.27
N GLY A 64 5.76 -7.06 16.28
CA GLY A 64 4.38 -7.33 15.87
C GLY A 64 4.15 -7.15 14.37
N PRO A 65 2.87 -7.01 13.94
CA PRO A 65 2.54 -6.77 12.55
C PRO A 65 2.90 -5.34 12.12
N HIS A 66 3.55 -5.22 10.98
CA HIS A 66 3.91 -3.93 10.40
C HIS A 66 3.63 -3.91 8.89
N TRP A 67 3.44 -2.73 8.30
CA TRP A 67 3.29 -2.57 6.85
C TRP A 67 4.56 -2.01 6.22
N LEU A 68 4.95 -2.56 5.07
CA LEU A 68 6.12 -2.11 4.31
C LEU A 68 5.70 -1.73 2.90
N VAL A 69 6.33 -0.66 2.40
CA VAL A 69 6.26 -0.25 1.00
C VAL A 69 7.49 -0.78 0.27
N THR A 70 7.28 -1.50 -0.83
CA THR A 70 8.34 -1.91 -1.75
C THR A 70 8.21 -1.15 -3.07
N PHE A 71 9.33 -0.61 -3.54
CA PHE A 71 9.50 -0.11 -4.90
C PHE A 71 10.35 -1.13 -5.65
N GLU A 72 9.75 -1.86 -6.59
CA GLU A 72 10.50 -2.85 -7.36
C GLU A 72 11.61 -2.16 -8.19
N PRO A 73 12.81 -2.77 -8.28
CA PRO A 73 13.91 -2.19 -9.01
C PRO A 73 13.56 -2.07 -10.50
N ARG A 74 14.04 -0.99 -11.11
CA ARG A 74 13.96 -0.79 -12.55
C ARG A 74 15.25 -1.26 -13.22
N THR A 75 15.13 -1.78 -14.44
CA THR A 75 16.30 -2.12 -15.28
C THR A 75 17.01 -0.87 -15.81
N GLU A 76 16.28 0.22 -15.99
CA GLU A 76 16.78 1.49 -16.51
C GLU A 76 16.31 2.67 -15.65
N GLY A 77 17.18 3.67 -15.51
CA GLY A 77 16.82 4.98 -14.96
C GLY A 77 15.81 5.70 -15.86
N PHE A 78 15.20 6.76 -15.33
CA PHE A 78 14.33 7.63 -16.10
C PHE A 78 14.53 9.07 -15.68
N ASP A 79 14.44 9.96 -16.66
CA ASP A 79 14.56 11.39 -16.43
C ASP A 79 13.18 11.99 -16.18
N MET A 80 13.10 12.90 -15.22
CA MET A 80 11.91 13.69 -14.94
C MET A 80 12.30 15.17 -14.91
N ASP A 81 11.44 16.01 -15.46
CA ASP A 81 11.49 17.44 -15.19
C ASP A 81 10.90 17.76 -13.80
N ALA A 82 10.94 19.03 -13.41
CA ALA A 82 10.45 19.46 -12.11
C ALA A 82 8.96 19.10 -11.89
N ALA A 83 8.12 19.22 -12.92
CA ALA A 83 6.70 18.89 -12.82
C ALA A 83 6.49 17.38 -12.59
N GLY A 84 7.26 16.55 -13.29
CA GLY A 84 7.28 15.10 -13.07
C GLY A 84 7.66 14.73 -11.64
N VAL A 85 8.72 15.33 -11.09
CA VAL A 85 9.17 15.10 -9.71
C VAL A 85 8.12 15.56 -8.68
N THR A 86 7.44 16.69 -8.93
CA THR A 86 6.33 17.14 -8.08
C THR A 86 5.21 16.10 -8.06
N GLN A 87 4.80 15.59 -9.21
CA GLN A 87 3.73 14.60 -9.28
C GLN A 87 4.10 13.28 -8.59
N LEU A 88 5.34 12.81 -8.74
CA LEU A 88 5.84 11.63 -8.03
C LEU A 88 5.82 11.85 -6.51
N SER A 89 6.19 13.05 -6.05
CA SER A 89 6.17 13.39 -4.63
C SER A 89 4.75 13.33 -4.05
N GLU A 90 3.76 13.81 -4.80
CA GLU A 90 2.34 13.68 -4.43
C GLU A 90 1.90 12.22 -4.37
N ASP A 91 2.28 11.40 -5.35
CA ASP A 91 1.96 9.96 -5.35
C ASP A 91 2.59 9.24 -4.15
N LEU A 92 3.84 9.57 -3.79
CA LEU A 92 4.52 9.03 -2.62
C LEU A 92 3.84 9.43 -1.30
N LEU A 93 3.28 10.65 -1.21
CA LEU A 93 2.47 11.05 -0.05
C LEU A 93 1.21 10.19 0.07
N VAL A 94 0.57 9.81 -1.04
CA VAL A 94 -0.56 8.88 -1.01
C VAL A 94 -0.14 7.52 -0.48
N VAL A 95 0.96 6.97 -0.99
CA VAL A 95 1.50 5.66 -0.57
C VAL A 95 1.83 5.66 0.91
N ALA A 96 2.51 6.70 1.40
CA ALA A 96 2.87 6.85 2.81
C ALA A 96 1.63 6.92 3.70
N GLY A 97 0.65 7.76 3.33
CA GLY A 97 -0.60 7.89 4.08
C GLY A 97 -1.42 6.60 4.12
N LEU A 98 -1.46 5.86 3.01
CA LEU A 98 -2.14 4.56 2.97
C LEU A 98 -1.43 3.52 3.83
N CYS A 99 -0.09 3.46 3.80
CA CYS A 99 0.69 2.56 4.63
C CYS A 99 0.47 2.82 6.12
N ASP A 100 0.52 4.09 6.54
CA ASP A 100 0.26 4.50 7.92
C ASP A 100 -1.17 4.18 8.36
N TYR A 101 -2.15 4.49 7.50
CA TYR A 101 -3.55 4.16 7.77
C TYR A 101 -3.78 2.67 7.99
N LEU A 102 -3.18 1.82 7.14
CA LEU A 102 -3.25 0.37 7.28
C LEU A 102 -2.61 -0.11 8.59
N GLN A 103 -1.54 0.55 9.07
CA GLN A 103 -0.95 0.27 10.38
C GLN A 103 -1.93 0.60 11.50
N VAL A 104 -2.52 1.80 11.50
CA VAL A 104 -3.48 2.23 12.51
C VAL A 104 -4.69 1.27 12.59
N ARG A 105 -5.20 0.82 11.44
CA ARG A 105 -6.30 -0.18 11.39
C ARG A 105 -5.86 -1.53 11.95
N THR A 106 -4.65 -1.98 11.62
CA THR A 106 -4.06 -3.21 12.19
C THR A 106 -3.96 -3.12 13.70
N ASP A 107 -3.36 -2.06 14.23
CA ASP A 107 -3.12 -1.90 15.67
C ASP A 107 -4.44 -1.85 16.44
N GLY A 108 -5.43 -1.10 15.96
CA GLY A 108 -6.77 -1.07 16.53
C GLY A 108 -7.46 -2.43 16.52
N ALA A 109 -7.31 -3.19 15.44
CA ALA A 109 -7.88 -4.54 15.32
C ALA A 109 -7.17 -5.58 16.21
N MET A 110 -5.87 -5.38 16.49
CA MET A 110 -5.11 -6.24 17.41
C MET A 110 -5.44 -5.92 18.87
N ALA A 111 -5.57 -4.65 19.23
CA ALA A 111 -5.98 -4.21 20.57
C ALA A 111 -7.39 -4.69 20.94
N ALA A 112 -8.34 -4.65 20.00
CA ALA A 112 -9.71 -5.10 20.22
C ALA A 112 -9.85 -6.63 20.42
N LYS A 113 -8.77 -7.40 20.19
CA LYS A 113 -8.73 -8.86 20.38
C LYS A 113 -7.97 -9.30 21.63
N ALA A 114 -7.28 -8.39 22.31
CA ALA A 114 -6.56 -8.62 23.57
C ALA A 114 -7.50 -8.46 24.77
#